data_AF-A0A520HZZ6-F1
#
_entry.id   AF-A0A520HZZ6-F1
#
_cell.length_a   1.000
_cell.length_b   1.000
_cell.length_c   1.000
_cell.angle_alpha   90.00
_cell.angle_beta   90.00
_cell.angle_gamma   90.00
#
_symmetry.space_group_name_H-M   'P 1'
#
loop_
_entity.id
_entity.type
_entity.pdbx_description
1 polymer ?
#
loop_
_entity_poly.entity_id
_entity_poly.type
_entity_poly.pdbx_seq_one_letter_code
_entity_poly.pdbx_strand_id
1 'polypeptide(L)' 'AAYAARGRRDGFTGMMAIHPAQVPVINAAFTPSADEIAHARAIVDLFAANPGAGALQLDGRMVDAPHLKQAEAVLALAAE' A
#
# COMPACT_ATOMS: atom_id res chain seq x y z
N ALA A 1 11.60 3.30 15.00
CA ALA A 1 10.23 2.90 14.64
C ALA A 1 9.35 4.10 14.29
N ALA A 2 9.04 5.00 15.25
CA ALA A 2 8.10 6.11 15.03
C ALA A 2 8.49 7.07 13.88
N TYR A 3 9.79 7.36 13.70
CA TYR A 3 10.26 8.22 12.61
C TYR A 3 10.06 7.57 11.23
N ALA A 4 10.47 6.30 11.05
CA ALA A 4 10.25 5.55 9.81
C ALA A 4 8.75 5.42 9.49
N ALA A 5 7.92 5.11 10.49
CA ALA A 5 6.47 5.02 10.32
C ALA A 5 5.82 6.37 9.92
N ARG A 6 6.38 7.49 10.40
CA ARG A 6 5.94 8.83 9.98
C ARG A 6 6.32 9.09 8.52
N GLY A 7 7.57 8.81 8.14
CA GLY A 7 8.01 8.93 6.75
C GLY A 7 7.11 8.15 5.78
N ARG A 8 6.76 6.91 6.10
CA ARG A 8 5.80 6.15 5.29
C ARG A 8 4.44 6.85 5.16
N ARG A 9 3.87 7.35 6.26
CA ARG A 9 2.57 8.07 6.23
C ARG A 9 2.63 9.35 5.39
N ASP A 10 3.77 10.02 5.39
CA ASP A 10 3.98 11.23 4.60
C ASP A 10 4.19 10.93 3.10
N GLY A 11 4.27 9.65 2.70
CA GLY A 11 4.37 9.20 1.31
C GLY A 11 5.77 8.80 0.86
N PHE A 12 6.76 8.74 1.77
CA PHE A 12 8.07 8.19 1.44
C PHE A 12 8.00 6.67 1.24
N THR A 13 8.85 6.13 0.36
CA THR A 13 8.92 4.69 0.04
C THR A 13 10.06 3.97 0.76
N GLY A 14 10.89 4.70 1.51
CA GLY A 14 12.01 4.13 2.25
C GLY A 14 12.73 5.16 3.13
N MET A 15 13.80 4.72 3.76
CA MET A 15 14.64 5.52 4.65
C MET A 15 16.10 5.05 4.55
N MET A 16 17.05 5.98 4.59
CA MET A 16 18.48 5.65 4.64
C MET A 16 18.85 5.04 6.01
N ALA A 17 19.61 3.95 5.98
CA ALA A 17 20.23 3.37 7.17
C ALA A 17 21.70 3.82 7.27
N ILE A 18 22.08 4.39 8.41
CA ILE A 18 23.48 4.73 8.72
C ILE A 18 24.15 3.69 9.62
N HIS A 19 23.36 2.75 10.16
CA HIS A 19 23.84 1.67 11.02
C HIS A 19 23.03 0.38 10.73
N PRO A 20 23.66 -0.81 10.68
CA PRO A 20 22.96 -2.06 10.36
C PRO A 20 21.74 -2.36 11.24
N ALA A 21 21.79 -2.02 12.52
CA ALA A 21 20.68 -2.22 13.45
C ALA A 21 19.39 -1.44 13.08
N GLN A 22 19.46 -0.45 12.18
CA GLN A 22 18.28 0.28 11.71
C GLN A 22 17.52 -0.49 10.63
N VAL A 23 18.17 -1.38 9.89
CA VAL A 23 17.58 -2.08 8.74
C VAL A 23 16.30 -2.83 9.10
N PRO A 24 16.23 -3.65 10.18
CA PRO A 24 15.00 -4.36 10.52
C PRO A 24 13.84 -3.41 10.84
N VAL A 25 14.13 -2.29 11.51
CA VAL A 25 13.13 -1.29 11.92
C VAL A 25 12.62 -0.49 10.72
N ILE A 26 13.50 -0.17 9.77
CA ILE A 26 13.14 0.51 8.53
C ILE A 26 12.27 -0.44 7.67
N ASN A 27 12.73 -1.66 7.43
CA ASN A 27 11.99 -2.63 6.62
C ASN A 27 10.61 -2.90 7.22
N ALA A 28 10.51 -3.16 8.53
CA ALA A 28 9.22 -3.37 9.18
C ALA A 28 8.26 -2.17 9.04
N ALA A 29 8.78 -0.94 8.91
CA ALA A 29 7.94 0.23 8.71
C ALA A 29 7.48 0.41 7.26
N PHE A 30 8.33 0.10 6.27
CA PHE A 30 8.05 0.34 4.84
C PHE A 30 7.49 -0.87 4.09
N THR A 31 7.60 -2.09 4.64
CA THR A 31 6.97 -3.29 4.07
C THR A 31 5.45 -3.25 4.30
N PRO A 32 4.61 -3.43 3.27
CA PRO A 32 3.17 -3.58 3.44
C PRO A 32 2.82 -4.75 4.37
N SER A 33 1.83 -4.53 5.23
CA SER A 33 1.23 -5.59 6.03
C SER A 33 0.34 -6.51 5.17
N ALA A 34 0.06 -7.72 5.66
CA ALA A 34 -0.83 -8.65 4.99
C ALA A 34 -2.24 -8.07 4.74
N ASP A 35 -2.76 -7.28 5.68
CA ASP A 35 -4.08 -6.64 5.55
C ASP A 35 -4.09 -5.57 4.46
N GLU A 36 -3.01 -4.77 4.34
CA GLU A 36 -2.86 -3.79 3.26
C GLU A 36 -2.79 -4.47 1.89
N ILE A 37 -2.06 -5.60 1.79
CA ILE A 37 -1.97 -6.39 0.56
C ILE A 37 -3.33 -6.99 0.20
N ALA A 38 -4.04 -7.58 1.17
CA ALA A 38 -5.35 -8.17 0.95
C ALA A 38 -6.38 -7.13 0.49
N HIS A 39 -6.37 -5.94 1.11
CA HIS A 39 -7.24 -4.83 0.71
C HIS A 39 -6.89 -4.32 -0.70
N ALA A 40 -5.61 -4.15 -1.01
CA ALA A 40 -5.16 -3.73 -2.33
C ALA A 40 -5.60 -4.73 -3.42
N ARG A 41 -5.47 -6.04 -3.15
CA ARG A 41 -5.94 -7.10 -4.04
C ARG A 41 -7.44 -7.01 -4.29
N ALA A 42 -8.23 -6.84 -3.23
CA ALA A 42 -9.68 -6.71 -3.34
C ALA A 42 -10.10 -5.51 -4.21
N ILE A 43 -9.40 -4.38 -4.12
CA ILE A 43 -9.64 -3.22 -4.99
C ILE A 43 -9.30 -3.57 -6.45
N VAL A 44 -8.11 -4.11 -6.72
CA VAL A 44 -7.69 -4.45 -8.09
C VAL A 44 -8.65 -5.44 -8.74
N ASP A 45 -9.02 -6.51 -8.01
CA ASP A 45 -9.95 -7.53 -8.49
C ASP A 45 -11.35 -6.94 -8.76
N LEU A 46 -11.81 -6.02 -7.89
CA LEU A 46 -13.10 -5.35 -8.05
C LEU A 46 -13.15 -4.48 -9.32
N PHE A 47 -12.09 -3.73 -9.62
CA PHE A 47 -12.00 -2.94 -10.85
C PHE A 47 -11.79 -3.82 -12.09
N ALA A 48 -11.03 -4.92 -11.98
CA ALA A 48 -10.87 -5.88 -13.06
C ALA A 48 -12.21 -6.54 -13.45
N ALA A 49 -13.07 -6.83 -12.46
CA ALA A 49 -14.40 -7.37 -12.68
C ALA A 49 -15.41 -6.35 -13.24
N ASN A 50 -15.14 -5.05 -13.14
CA ASN A 50 -16.04 -3.97 -13.55
C ASN A 50 -15.32 -2.98 -14.48
N PRO A 51 -14.93 -3.41 -15.69
CA PRO A 51 -14.18 -2.58 -16.62
C PRO A 51 -14.97 -1.32 -17.01
N GLY A 52 -14.31 -0.16 -16.95
CA GLY A 52 -14.91 1.14 -17.29
C GLY A 52 -15.72 1.79 -16.17
N ALA A 53 -15.83 1.16 -14.99
CA ALA A 53 -16.43 1.81 -13.82
C ALA A 53 -15.56 2.98 -13.33
N GLY A 54 -16.17 4.15 -13.12
CA GLY A 54 -15.48 5.32 -12.57
C GLY A 54 -15.32 5.29 -11.05
N ALA A 55 -16.26 4.63 -10.35
CA ALA A 55 -16.24 4.40 -8.91
C ALA A 55 -17.06 3.15 -8.57
N LEU A 56 -16.65 2.44 -7.52
CA LEU A 56 -17.25 1.20 -7.03
C LEU A 56 -17.38 1.25 -5.51
N GLN A 57 -18.10 0.30 -4.91
CA GLN A 57 -18.19 0.14 -3.46
C GLN A 57 -17.44 -1.12 -3.01
N LEU A 58 -16.60 -0.97 -1.97
CA LEU A 58 -15.94 -2.07 -1.27
C LEU A 58 -16.14 -1.86 0.25
N ASP A 59 -16.70 -2.85 0.94
CA ASP A 59 -16.97 -2.78 2.39
C ASP A 59 -17.73 -1.52 2.84
N GLY A 60 -18.72 -1.09 2.05
CA GLY A 60 -19.51 0.11 2.32
C GLY A 60 -18.78 1.44 2.08
N ARG A 61 -17.57 1.40 1.50
CA ARG A 61 -16.78 2.59 1.15
C ARG A 61 -16.65 2.72 -0.37
N MET A 62 -16.71 3.97 -0.85
CA MET A 62 -16.48 4.26 -2.26
C MET A 62 -14.99 4.18 -2.58
N VAL A 63 -14.65 3.47 -3.65
CA VAL A 63 -13.31 3.38 -4.23
C VAL A 63 -13.36 3.84 -5.69
N ASP A 64 -12.34 4.57 -6.14
CA ASP A 64 -12.25 5.16 -7.48
C ASP A 64 -10.84 4.97 -8.07
N ALA A 65 -10.55 5.58 -9.21
CA ALA A 65 -9.28 5.41 -9.92
C ALA A 65 -8.02 5.73 -9.06
N PRO A 66 -7.98 6.80 -8.25
CA PRO A 66 -6.91 7.01 -7.26
C PRO A 66 -6.68 5.82 -6.31
N HIS A 67 -7.75 5.20 -5.81
CA HIS A 67 -7.65 4.04 -4.92
C HIS A 67 -7.10 2.82 -5.66
N LEU A 68 -7.52 2.60 -6.91
CA LEU A 68 -6.96 1.55 -7.76
C LEU A 68 -5.44 1.73 -7.95
N LYS A 69 -5.00 2.94 -8.31
CA LYS A 69 -3.58 3.23 -8.50
C LYS A 69 -2.76 3.02 -7.22
N GLN A 70 -3.34 3.39 -6.06
CA GLN A 70 -2.69 3.16 -4.77
C GLN A 70 -2.57 1.66 -4.45
N ALA A 71 -3.62 0.88 -4.72
CA ALA A 71 -3.62 -0.55 -4.54
C ALA A 71 -2.56 -1.26 -5.40
N GLU A 72 -2.47 -0.91 -6.69
CA GLU A 72 -1.43 -1.42 -7.59
C GLU A 72 -0.02 -1.11 -7.07
N ALA A 73 0.21 0.11 -6.56
CA ALA A 73 1.50 0.49 -5.98
C ALA A 73 1.86 -0.32 -4.73
N VAL A 74 0.87 -0.66 -3.89
CA VAL A 74 1.07 -1.52 -2.71
C VAL A 74 1.45 -2.94 -3.13
N LEU A 75 0.77 -3.52 -4.12
CA LEU A 75 1.08 -4.86 -4.62
C LEU A 75 2.47 -4.92 -5.27
N ALA A 76 2.83 -3.90 -6.07
CA ALA A 76 4.16 -3.81 -6.65
C ALA A 76 5.27 -3.77 -5.59
N LEU A 77 5.04 -3.09 -4.46
CA LEU A 77 5.99 -3.05 -3.34
C LEU A 77 6.09 -4.40 -2.59
N ALA A 78 5.01 -5.18 -2.60
CA ALA A 78 4.98 -6.54 -2.04
C ALA A 78 5.53 -7.60 -3.02
N ALA A 79 5.90 -7.21 -4.25
CA ALA A 79 6.29 -8.10 -5.34
C ALA A 79 5.20 -9.14 -5.73
N GLU A 80 3.94 -8.69 -5.71
CA GLU A 80 2.76 -9.44 -6.14
C GLU A 80 2.20 -8.96 -7.49
#